data_AF-A0A454CU35-F1
#
_entry.id   AF-A0A454CU35-F1
#
_cell.length_a   1.000
_cell.length_b   1.000
_cell.length_c   1.000
_cell.angle_alpha   90.00
_cell.angle_beta   90.00
_cell.angle_gamma   90.00
#
_symmetry.space_group_name_H-M   'P 1'
#
loop_
_entity.id
_entity.type
_entity.pdbx_description
1 polymer ?
#
loop_
_entity_poly.entity_id
_entity_poly.type
_entity_poly.pdbx_seq_one_letter_code
_entity_poly.pdbx_strand_id
1 'polypeptide(L)'
;MRTITDTSKGIGLRSEHVDLLCQLPEHPDIDFLELAPENWMNIGGLKREQLQDIAKYYPLVAHGLSLSIGDCQPINESFVRDVARFLDEFNIDIYSEHLSFSRNNQGYLYELLP
;
A
#
# COMPACT_ATOMS: atom_id res chain seq x y z
N MET A 1 1.21 15.43 -10.75
CA MET A 1 1.65 14.42 -9.77
C MET A 1 3.09 14.73 -9.38
N ARG A 2 3.40 14.75 -8.09
CA ARG A 2 4.74 15.07 -7.56
C ARG A 2 5.71 13.94 -7.90
N THR A 3 6.98 14.25 -8.12
CA THR A 3 8.03 13.25 -8.35
C THR A 3 8.71 12.91 -7.03
N ILE A 4 8.86 11.62 -6.73
CA ILE A 4 9.59 11.16 -5.55
C ILE A 4 11.09 11.26 -5.82
N THR A 5 11.82 11.89 -4.90
CA THR A 5 13.29 12.05 -4.91
C THR A 5 13.89 11.50 -3.62
N ASP A 6 15.21 11.46 -3.52
CA ASP A 6 15.96 11.02 -2.33
C ASP A 6 15.75 11.93 -1.10
N THR A 7 15.25 13.14 -1.30
CA THR A 7 14.94 14.10 -0.22
C THR A 7 13.45 14.22 0.10
N SER A 8 12.61 13.47 -0.63
CA SER A 8 11.16 13.48 -0.45
C SER A 8 10.74 12.91 0.90
N LYS A 9 9.69 13.48 1.48
CA LYS A 9 9.14 13.10 2.78
C LYS A 9 7.72 12.60 2.60
N GLY A 10 7.46 11.40 3.10
CA GLY A 10 6.14 10.79 3.02
C GLY A 10 5.55 10.51 4.40
N ILE A 11 4.25 10.26 4.41
CA ILE A 11 3.54 9.74 5.58
C ILE A 11 2.75 8.49 5.20
N GLY A 12 2.53 7.60 6.16
CA GLY A 12 1.61 6.48 6.00
C GLY A 12 0.16 6.98 5.89
N LEU A 13 -0.56 6.58 4.85
CA LEU A 13 -1.98 6.85 4.65
C LEU A 13 -2.80 6.00 5.61
N ARG A 14 -3.41 6.64 6.59
CA ARG A 14 -4.35 6.03 7.54
C ARG A 14 -5.75 6.60 7.32
N SER A 15 -6.76 5.90 7.83
CA SER A 15 -8.17 6.28 7.64
C SER A 15 -8.46 7.69 8.16
N GLU A 16 -7.79 8.11 9.23
CA GLU A 16 -7.91 9.43 9.85
C GLU A 16 -7.39 10.57 8.97
N HIS A 17 -6.55 10.27 7.98
CA HIS A 17 -5.99 11.28 7.08
C HIS A 17 -6.87 11.51 5.85
N VAL A 18 -7.73 10.54 5.49
CA VAL A 18 -8.44 10.51 4.21
C VAL A 18 -9.32 11.74 4.02
N ASP A 19 -10.18 12.05 4.99
CA ASP A 19 -11.11 13.19 4.88
C ASP A 19 -10.37 14.52 4.75
N LEU A 20 -9.24 14.69 5.46
CA LEU A 20 -8.40 15.88 5.40
C LEU A 20 -7.72 15.99 4.03
N LEU A 21 -7.15 14.89 3.53
CA LEU A 21 -6.45 14.87 2.23
C LEU A 21 -7.42 15.05 1.06
N CYS A 22 -8.68 14.62 1.18
CA CYS A 22 -9.71 14.91 0.18
C CYS A 22 -10.11 16.40 0.17
N GLN A 23 -10.08 17.08 1.32
CA GLN A 23 -10.42 18.51 1.43
C GLN A 23 -9.23 19.43 1.09
N LEU A 24 -8.02 19.00 1.41
CA LEU A 24 -6.75 19.68 1.16
C LEU A 24 -5.85 18.78 0.32
N PRO A 25 -6.13 18.68 -1.00
CA PRO A 25 -5.46 17.71 -1.88
C PRO A 25 -3.96 17.95 -2.06
N GLU A 26 -3.44 19.13 -1.73
CA GLU A 26 -2.02 19.44 -1.85
C GLU A 26 -1.46 20.10 -0.58
N HIS A 27 -1.05 19.28 0.38
CA HIS A 27 -0.33 19.71 1.57
C HIS A 27 1.13 19.99 1.22
N PRO A 28 1.71 21.14 1.60
CA PRO A 28 3.06 21.52 1.15
C PRO A 28 4.18 20.62 1.72
N ASP A 29 3.99 20.03 2.89
CA ASP A 29 5.04 19.24 3.58
C ASP A 29 4.99 17.72 3.31
N ILE A 30 4.12 17.25 2.41
CA ILE A 30 3.93 15.81 2.15
C ILE A 30 4.19 15.52 0.67
N ASP A 31 5.29 14.87 0.34
CA ASP A 31 5.66 14.61 -1.05
C ASP A 31 5.00 13.35 -1.62
N PHE A 32 4.77 12.33 -0.79
CA PHE A 32 4.15 11.06 -1.17
C PHE A 32 3.38 10.43 -0.01
N LEU A 33 2.56 9.44 -0.32
CA LEU A 33 1.81 8.67 0.67
C LEU A 33 2.19 7.19 0.59
N GLU A 34 2.46 6.56 1.72
CA GLU A 34 2.69 5.12 1.79
C GLU A 34 1.41 4.40 2.23
N LEU A 35 1.10 3.25 1.64
CA LEU A 35 -0.02 2.40 2.08
C LEU A 35 0.31 0.92 1.94
N ALA A 36 -0.45 0.09 2.66
CA ALA A 36 -0.43 -1.37 2.46
C ALA A 36 -1.56 -1.79 1.53
N PRO A 37 -1.27 -2.35 0.33
CA PRO A 37 -2.29 -2.77 -0.63
C PRO A 37 -3.40 -3.64 -0.01
N GLU A 38 -3.05 -4.52 0.93
CA GLU A 38 -3.96 -5.44 1.62
C GLU A 38 -5.12 -4.71 2.31
N ASN A 39 -4.88 -3.49 2.78
CA ASN A 39 -5.89 -2.65 3.42
C ASN A 39 -6.84 -1.98 2.42
N TRP A 40 -6.59 -2.06 1.11
CA TRP A 40 -7.31 -1.28 0.09
C TRP A 40 -7.82 -2.10 -1.10
N MET A 41 -7.14 -3.20 -1.48
CA MET A 41 -7.46 -4.00 -2.68
C MET A 41 -8.92 -4.46 -2.74
N ASN A 42 -9.47 -4.88 -1.60
CA ASN A 42 -10.83 -5.43 -1.50
C ASN A 42 -11.85 -4.44 -0.92
N ILE A 43 -11.50 -3.15 -0.87
CA ILE A 43 -12.40 -2.09 -0.41
C ILE A 43 -13.05 -1.42 -1.63
N GLY A 44 -14.39 -1.41 -1.63
CA GLY A 44 -15.21 -0.69 -2.60
C GLY A 44 -15.89 0.55 -2.01
N GLY A 45 -16.73 1.19 -2.83
CA GLY A 45 -17.53 2.34 -2.43
C GLY A 45 -16.70 3.58 -2.08
N LEU A 46 -17.17 4.35 -1.11
CA LEU A 46 -16.62 5.67 -0.76
C LEU A 46 -15.11 5.65 -0.52
N LYS A 47 -14.58 4.66 0.22
CA LYS A 47 -13.14 4.58 0.51
C LYS A 47 -12.29 4.43 -0.74
N ARG A 48 -12.80 3.69 -1.74
CA ARG A 48 -12.11 3.52 -3.02
C ARG A 48 -12.11 4.81 -3.83
N GLU A 49 -13.26 5.48 -3.88
CA GLU A 49 -13.40 6.79 -4.54
C GLU A 49 -12.47 7.83 -3.91
N GLN A 50 -12.40 7.86 -2.57
CA GLN A 50 -11.48 8.74 -1.84
C GLN A 50 -10.02 8.44 -2.14
N LEU A 51 -9.61 7.16 -2.21
CA LEU A 51 -8.24 6.80 -2.59
C LEU A 51 -7.94 7.23 -4.04
N GLN A 52 -8.88 7.05 -4.97
CA GLN A 52 -8.73 7.53 -6.35
C GLN A 52 -8.59 9.04 -6.42
N ASP A 53 -9.32 9.79 -5.59
CA ASP A 53 -9.17 11.24 -5.50
C ASP A 53 -7.81 11.66 -4.95
N ILE A 54 -7.36 11.01 -3.88
CA ILE A 54 -6.03 11.25 -3.27
C ILE A 54 -4.91 10.94 -4.27
N ALA A 55 -5.00 9.83 -5.01
CA ALA A 55 -4.00 9.38 -5.98
C ALA A 55 -3.82 10.34 -7.16
N LYS A 56 -4.77 11.25 -7.43
CA LYS A 56 -4.62 12.29 -8.47
C LYS A 56 -3.56 13.34 -8.08
N TYR A 57 -3.34 13.54 -6.78
CA TYR A 57 -2.50 14.62 -6.26
C TYR A 57 -1.18 14.10 -5.68
N TYR A 58 -1.22 12.96 -5.00
CA TYR A 58 -0.04 12.36 -4.37
C TYR A 58 0.44 11.12 -5.12
N PRO A 59 1.75 11.00 -5.39
CA PRO A 59 2.31 9.70 -5.71
C PRO A 59 2.15 8.76 -4.51
N LEU A 60 1.79 7.52 -4.80
CA LEU A 60 1.62 6.48 -3.80
C LEU A 60 2.83 5.54 -3.82
N VAL A 61 3.21 5.05 -2.65
CA VAL A 61 4.19 3.99 -2.44
C VAL A 61 3.48 2.83 -1.73
N ALA A 62 3.69 1.61 -2.21
CA ALA A 62 3.09 0.43 -1.62
C ALA A 62 4.10 -0.33 -0.75
N HIS A 63 3.67 -0.68 0.46
CA HIS A 63 4.43 -1.49 1.39
C HIS A 63 3.57 -2.67 1.85
N GLY A 64 3.89 -3.87 1.37
CA GLY A 64 3.19 -5.10 1.72
C GLY A 64 3.36 -5.47 3.19
N LEU A 65 2.44 -6.33 3.66
CA LEU A 65 2.43 -6.87 5.01
C LEU A 65 2.27 -8.40 5.03
N SER A 66 1.80 -9.02 3.93
CA SER A 66 1.26 -10.38 3.96
C SER A 66 1.85 -11.35 2.93
N LEU A 67 2.80 -10.93 2.08
CA LEU A 67 3.36 -11.84 1.07
C LEU A 67 4.22 -12.94 1.71
N SER A 68 4.86 -12.63 2.84
CA SER A 68 5.64 -13.58 3.65
C SER A 68 6.70 -14.32 2.82
N ILE A 69 7.57 -13.54 2.15
CA ILE A 69 8.56 -14.06 1.19
C ILE A 69 9.51 -15.09 1.84
N GLY A 70 9.72 -14.99 3.16
CA GLY A 70 10.62 -15.87 3.91
C GLY A 70 10.04 -17.26 4.19
N ASP A 71 8.74 -17.47 4.03
CA ASP A 71 8.08 -18.71 4.42
C ASP A 71 8.63 -19.96 3.70
N CYS A 72 8.48 -21.11 4.38
CA CYS A 72 8.74 -22.42 3.78
C CYS A 72 7.63 -22.88 2.80
N GLN A 73 6.57 -22.09 2.65
CA GLN A 73 5.46 -22.38 1.74
C GLN A 73 5.65 -21.68 0.39
N PRO A 74 5.15 -22.25 -0.72
CA PRO A 74 5.17 -21.56 -2.01
C PRO A 74 4.52 -20.18 -1.95
N ILE A 75 5.05 -19.24 -2.72
CA ILE A 75 4.50 -17.90 -2.86
C ILE A 75 3.01 -17.99 -3.27
N ASN A 76 2.18 -17.18 -2.61
CA ASN A 76 0.77 -17.07 -2.97
C ASN A 76 0.64 -16.25 -4.26
N GLU A 77 0.68 -16.92 -5.41
CA GLU A 77 0.62 -16.24 -6.71
C GLU A 77 -0.69 -15.48 -6.95
N SER A 78 -1.82 -15.96 -6.41
CA SER A 78 -3.08 -15.21 -6.49
C SER A 78 -2.97 -13.86 -5.82
N PHE A 79 -2.38 -13.82 -4.62
CA PHE A 79 -2.14 -12.58 -3.89
C PHE A 79 -1.18 -11.66 -4.65
N VAL A 80 -0.10 -12.18 -5.23
CA VAL A 80 0.81 -11.40 -6.08
C VAL A 80 0.08 -10.77 -7.27
N ARG A 81 -0.84 -11.51 -7.91
CA ARG A 81 -1.66 -11.00 -9.01
C ARG A 81 -2.65 -9.92 -8.57
N ASP A 82 -3.19 -10.01 -7.36
CA ASP A 82 -4.07 -8.99 -6.80
C ASP A 82 -3.27 -7.72 -6.48
N VAL A 83 -2.08 -7.86 -5.88
CA VAL A 83 -1.16 -6.73 -5.64
C VAL A 83 -0.79 -6.07 -6.97
N ALA A 84 -0.36 -6.83 -7.98
CA ALA A 84 0.01 -6.30 -9.29
C ALA A 84 -1.13 -5.47 -9.91
N ARG A 85 -2.37 -5.99 -9.87
CA ARG A 85 -3.54 -5.28 -10.40
C ARG A 85 -3.82 -3.97 -9.67
N PHE A 86 -3.59 -3.94 -8.36
CA PHE A 86 -3.74 -2.74 -7.54
C PHE A 86 -2.64 -1.71 -7.83
N LEU A 87 -1.39 -2.14 -7.99
CA LEU A 87 -0.29 -1.24 -8.37
C LEU A 87 -0.56 -0.62 -9.75
N ASP A 88 -1.01 -1.42 -10.73
CA ASP A 88 -1.37 -0.95 -12.06
C ASP A 88 -2.53 0.06 -12.02
N GLU A 89 -3.56 -0.21 -11.22
CA GLU A 89 -4.73 0.68 -11.09
C GLU A 89 -4.35 2.07 -10.57
N PHE A 90 -3.45 2.15 -9.60
CA PHE A 90 -3.06 3.39 -8.94
C PHE A 90 -1.74 3.97 -9.47
N ASN A 91 -1.16 3.39 -10.52
CA ASN A 91 0.14 3.76 -11.10
C ASN A 91 1.25 3.85 -10.03
N ILE A 92 1.38 2.80 -9.22
CA ILE A 92 2.36 2.71 -8.13
C ILE A 92 3.62 2.04 -8.65
N ASP A 93 4.71 2.81 -8.78
CA ASP A 93 6.00 2.32 -9.28
C ASP A 93 6.86 1.65 -8.19
N ILE A 94 6.60 1.95 -6.91
CA ILE A 94 7.41 1.48 -5.78
C ILE A 94 6.58 0.53 -4.92
N TYR A 95 6.98 -0.74 -4.91
CA TYR A 95 6.48 -1.76 -4.00
C TYR A 95 7.63 -2.34 -3.18
N SER A 96 7.43 -2.44 -1.86
CA SER A 96 8.35 -3.09 -0.94
C SER A 96 7.62 -4.08 -0.06
N GLU A 97 8.35 -5.05 0.49
CA GLU A 97 7.80 -6.09 1.35
C GLU A 97 8.88 -6.65 2.28
N HIS A 98 8.43 -7.27 3.36
CA HIS A 98 9.22 -7.95 4.36
C HIS A 98 9.64 -9.35 3.94
N LEU A 99 10.92 -9.66 4.19
CA LEU A 99 11.41 -11.04 4.25
C LEU A 99 11.07 -11.60 5.63
N SER A 100 9.86 -12.12 5.79
CA SER A 100 9.35 -12.64 7.07
C SER A 100 8.66 -13.98 6.91
N PHE A 101 8.58 -14.71 8.02
CA PHE A 101 7.75 -15.88 8.18
C PHE A 101 6.43 -15.50 8.85
N SER A 102 5.34 -15.58 8.12
CA SER A 102 4.02 -15.20 8.65
C SER A 102 2.94 -16.21 8.29
N ARG A 103 3.28 -17.34 7.66
CA ARG A 103 2.31 -18.41 7.39
C ARG A 103 2.93 -19.79 7.49
N ASN A 104 2.10 -20.73 7.91
CA ASN A 104 2.36 -22.17 7.80
C ASN A 104 1.16 -22.89 7.18
N ASN A 105 1.19 -24.22 7.18
CA ASN A 105 0.10 -25.08 6.70
C ASN A 105 -1.21 -24.97 7.52
N GLN A 106 -1.19 -24.28 8.66
CA GLN A 106 -2.35 -24.09 9.54
C GLN A 106 -2.99 -22.70 9.41
N GLY A 107 -2.28 -21.70 8.87
CA GLY A 107 -2.83 -20.35 8.67
C GLY A 107 -1.78 -19.24 8.63
N TYR A 108 -2.27 -18.01 8.73
CA TYR A 108 -1.46 -16.79 8.80
C TYR A 108 -1.32 -16.31 10.25
N LEU A 109 -0.12 -15.87 10.59
CA LEU A 109 0.18 -15.08 11.76
C LEU A 109 0.15 -13.61 11.35
N TYR A 110 -0.42 -12.77 12.22
CA TYR A 110 -0.34 -11.31 12.07
C TYR A 110 1.03 -10.75 12.47
N GLU A 111 1.92 -11.61 12.98
CA GLU A 111 3.29 -11.26 13.33
C GLU A 111 4.23 -11.60 12.18
N LEU A 112 5.11 -10.66 11.87
CA LEU A 112 6.23 -10.84 10.94
C LEU A 112 7.40 -11.47 11.71
N LEU A 113 7.51 -12.79 11.67
CA LEU A 113 8.61 -13.50 12.35
C LEU A 113 9.90 -13.42 11.51
N PRO A 114 11.08 -13.32 12.16
CA PRO A 114 12.37 -13.28 11.48
C PRO A 114 12.76 -14.61 10.81
#